data_AF-A0A9D5D6T9-F1
#
_entry.id   AF-A0A9D5D6T9-F1
#
_cell.length_a   1.000
_cell.length_b   1.000
_cell.length_c   1.000
_cell.angle_alpha   90.00
_cell.angle_beta   90.00
_cell.angle_gamma   90.00
#
_symmetry.space_group_name_H-M   'P 1'
#
loop_
_entity.id
_entity.type
_entity.pdbx_description
1 polymer ?
#
loop_
_entity_poly.entity_id
_entity_poly.type
_entity_poly.pdbx_seq_one_letter_code
_entity_poly.pdbx_strand_id
1 'polypeptide(L)'
;MAAATSFSSAAVMAPGSKTLNPAPKALGSALGFSSSRSLGRLFPAIRSVAVGGAAVGAKMVSAPSVSKPPASFDFETSVFKKEKIRLAGHDEYIVRGGRDLFPLLPDAFKGVKQIGVIGWGSQGPAQAQNLRDSLAEAQSNIVVKIGLRKGSRSFNEARAAGFTEENGTLGDIWETISGSDLVLLLISDAAQAENYEKVFSHMKPNSILGLSHGFLLGHLQSLGLDFPKHISVIAVCPKGMGPSVRRLYVQGKEINGAGINSGFGVHQDVDGRATNVALGWSVALGSPFTFATTLEQEYKSDIFGERGILLGAVHGMVEALFRRYTENGMTEELAYKNTVECITGIISRTISTKGMLSVYESLSEDGKKEFNAAYSAAYYPCMDILYECYEDVASGSEIRSVVLAGRRFYEKEGLPAFPMGKIDQTRMWKVGERVRAHRPADDLGPLHPFTAGVYVALMMAQIEILRKKGHSFSEIINESVIEAVDSLNPFMHARGVSFMVDNCSTTARLGSRKWAPRFDYILTQQAFVAVDKNAAINQDLLSNFLSDPIHGAIDVCSQLRPTVDISVPPDADFVRPELRQSSN
;
A
#
# COMPACT_ATOMS: atom_id res chain seq x y z
N MET A 1 -44.89 31.91 -4.50
CA MET A 1 -46.27 31.54 -4.88
C MET A 1 -46.19 30.10 -5.38
N ALA A 2 -46.41 29.04 -4.57
CA ALA A 2 -47.70 28.49 -4.08
C ALA A 2 -48.68 28.25 -5.25
N ALA A 3 -49.31 27.09 -5.49
CA ALA A 3 -49.67 25.90 -4.72
C ALA A 3 -49.88 24.72 -5.72
N ALA A 4 -49.51 23.46 -5.47
CA ALA A 4 -50.12 22.42 -4.62
C ALA A 4 -51.60 22.10 -4.94
N THR A 5 -51.88 20.85 -5.37
CA THR A 5 -53.08 20.08 -4.98
C THR A 5 -52.80 18.57 -5.07
N SER A 6 -53.06 17.90 -3.96
CA SER A 6 -53.10 16.46 -3.72
C SER A 6 -54.54 15.94 -3.84
N PHE A 7 -54.75 14.62 -3.96
CA PHE A 7 -55.81 13.90 -3.24
C PHE A 7 -55.56 12.38 -3.22
N SER A 8 -56.17 11.72 -2.24
CA SER A 8 -55.78 10.49 -1.57
C SER A 8 -56.84 9.38 -1.70
N SER A 9 -56.37 8.11 -1.63
CA SER A 9 -56.94 6.89 -0.99
C SER A 9 -58.43 6.52 -1.08
N ALA A 10 -58.70 5.23 -1.37
CA ALA A 10 -59.57 4.37 -0.56
C ALA A 10 -59.34 2.87 -0.86
N ALA A 11 -59.34 2.05 0.20
CA ALA A 11 -59.33 0.59 0.21
C ALA A 11 -60.76 0.02 0.16
N VAL A 12 -60.93 -1.32 -0.07
CA VAL A 12 -61.81 -2.25 0.70
C VAL A 12 -61.93 -3.65 0.03
N MET A 13 -61.57 -4.67 0.83
CA MET A 13 -62.12 -6.03 1.06
C MET A 13 -62.16 -7.18 0.02
N ALA A 14 -61.84 -8.36 0.56
CA ALA A 14 -61.99 -9.73 0.05
C ALA A 14 -63.39 -10.35 0.32
N PRO A 15 -63.68 -11.53 -0.25
CA PRO A 15 -63.91 -12.77 0.54
C PRO A 15 -63.23 -14.00 -0.13
N GLY A 16 -63.06 -15.23 0.38
CA GLY A 16 -63.50 -15.98 1.57
C GLY A 16 -63.42 -17.50 1.28
N SER A 17 -62.59 -18.23 2.05
CA SER A 17 -62.46 -19.69 2.39
C SER A 17 -63.20 -20.87 1.71
N LYS A 18 -62.52 -22.05 1.64
CA LYS A 18 -62.95 -23.44 2.02
C LYS A 18 -61.68 -24.37 2.08
N THR A 19 -61.14 -24.80 3.23
CA THR A 19 -61.30 -26.09 3.99
C THR A 19 -61.09 -27.38 3.16
N LEU A 20 -60.41 -28.50 3.57
CA LEU A 20 -59.98 -29.09 4.86
C LEU A 20 -58.89 -30.20 4.65
N ASN A 21 -58.23 -30.55 5.75
CA ASN A 21 -57.08 -31.47 6.00
C ASN A 21 -57.46 -32.98 6.06
N PRO A 22 -56.54 -34.00 6.16
CA PRO A 22 -55.79 -34.27 7.42
C PRO A 22 -54.38 -34.91 7.35
N ALA A 23 -53.62 -34.71 8.44
CA ALA A 23 -52.40 -35.42 8.82
C ALA A 23 -52.70 -36.78 9.49
N PRO A 24 -51.69 -37.62 9.82
CA PRO A 24 -51.08 -37.58 11.18
C PRO A 24 -49.58 -38.01 11.17
N LYS A 25 -48.72 -37.98 12.22
CA LYS A 25 -48.82 -38.11 13.68
C LYS A 25 -47.64 -37.37 14.35
N ALA A 26 -47.88 -36.88 15.57
CA ALA A 26 -46.88 -36.42 16.53
C ALA A 26 -46.47 -37.54 17.50
N LEU A 27 -45.28 -37.43 18.10
CA LEU A 27 -44.95 -38.01 19.41
C LEU A 27 -44.05 -37.02 20.16
N GLY A 28 -44.52 -36.58 21.32
CA GLY A 28 -43.82 -35.70 22.23
C GLY A 28 -43.45 -36.39 23.55
N SER A 29 -42.42 -35.81 24.17
CA SER A 29 -42.07 -35.76 25.60
C SER A 29 -41.84 -37.04 26.39
N ALA A 30 -40.63 -37.15 26.99
CA ALA A 30 -40.49 -37.35 28.43
C ALA A 30 -39.08 -36.93 28.91
N LEU A 31 -39.04 -35.90 29.76
CA LEU A 31 -37.95 -35.61 30.70
C LEU A 31 -38.00 -36.63 31.83
N GLY A 32 -36.84 -37.17 32.22
CA GLY A 32 -36.71 -38.07 33.36
C GLY A 32 -35.39 -37.84 34.09
N PHE A 33 -35.47 -37.21 35.26
CA PHE A 33 -34.43 -37.17 36.29
C PHE A 33 -34.11 -38.58 36.80
N SER A 34 -32.84 -38.88 37.07
CA SER A 34 -32.49 -39.79 38.16
C SER A 34 -31.08 -39.50 38.70
N SER A 35 -31.04 -39.36 40.01
CA SER A 35 -29.90 -39.01 40.85
C SER A 35 -29.28 -40.25 41.51
N SER A 36 -27.95 -40.20 41.63
CA SER A 36 -27.11 -40.76 42.72
C SER A 36 -27.02 -42.28 42.93
N ARG A 37 -25.78 -42.79 42.96
CA ARG A 37 -25.15 -43.35 44.19
C ARG A 37 -23.63 -43.60 44.04
N SER A 38 -22.90 -43.03 45.02
CA SER A 38 -21.68 -43.49 45.74
C SER A 38 -20.47 -44.01 44.95
N LEU A 39 -19.34 -43.28 44.94
CA LEU A 39 -18.26 -43.17 45.96
C LEU A 39 -17.23 -44.30 45.92
N GLY A 40 -16.05 -43.99 45.39
CA GLY A 40 -14.79 -44.70 45.60
C GLY A 40 -13.64 -43.70 45.53
N ARG A 41 -13.10 -43.35 46.70
CA ARG A 41 -12.01 -42.38 46.93
C ARG A 41 -10.68 -42.91 46.38
N LEU A 42 -9.83 -42.01 45.89
CA LEU A 42 -8.36 -42.06 46.04
C LEU A 42 -7.80 -40.64 45.87
N PHE A 43 -7.27 -40.08 46.97
CA PHE A 43 -6.52 -38.82 47.03
C PHE A 43 -5.06 -39.04 46.60
N PRO A 44 -4.35 -37.97 46.22
CA PRO A 44 -3.31 -37.52 47.14
C PRO A 44 -3.24 -36.00 47.36
N ALA A 45 -3.08 -35.67 48.64
CA ALA A 45 -2.33 -34.57 49.27
C ALA A 45 -2.26 -33.19 48.58
N ILE A 46 -3.01 -32.24 49.15
CA ILE A 46 -2.71 -30.80 49.08
C ILE A 46 -1.69 -30.48 50.17
N ARG A 47 -0.50 -30.00 49.79
CA ARG A 47 0.40 -29.26 50.68
C ARG A 47 0.21 -27.77 50.43
N SER A 48 -0.19 -27.07 51.49
CA SER A 48 -0.20 -25.60 51.59
C SER A 48 1.22 -25.05 51.67
N VAL A 49 1.61 -24.13 50.78
CA VAL A 49 2.74 -23.22 51.02
C VAL A 49 2.44 -21.83 50.44
N ALA A 50 2.45 -20.87 51.37
CA ALA A 50 2.72 -19.43 51.28
C ALA A 50 2.45 -18.66 49.97
N VAL A 51 1.58 -17.66 50.09
CA VAL A 51 1.47 -16.49 49.21
C VAL A 51 2.74 -15.66 49.36
N GLY A 52 3.59 -15.66 48.33
CA GLY A 52 4.69 -14.73 48.14
C GLY A 52 4.52 -14.06 46.78
N GLY A 53 4.30 -12.74 46.79
CA GLY A 53 4.16 -11.96 45.57
C GLY A 53 5.43 -11.98 44.74
N ALA A 54 5.31 -12.40 43.49
CA ALA A 54 6.31 -12.22 42.45
C ALA A 54 5.60 -11.67 41.21
N ALA A 55 6.07 -10.51 40.74
CA ALA A 55 5.63 -9.90 39.51
C ALA A 55 5.77 -10.90 38.36
N VAL A 56 4.65 -11.22 37.71
CA VAL A 56 4.65 -12.02 36.49
C VAL A 56 5.16 -11.11 35.38
N GLY A 57 6.49 -11.07 35.20
CA GLY A 57 7.09 -10.59 33.98
C GLY A 57 6.60 -11.46 32.83
N ALA A 58 5.86 -10.86 31.90
CA ALA A 58 5.46 -11.52 30.66
C ALA A 58 6.73 -11.92 29.91
N LYS A 59 7.12 -13.20 30.00
CA LYS A 59 8.09 -13.78 29.06
C LYS A 59 7.39 -13.83 27.71
N MET A 60 7.71 -12.85 26.86
CA MET A 60 7.35 -12.91 25.44
C MET A 60 7.89 -14.21 24.85
N VAL A 61 7.04 -14.86 24.06
CA VAL A 61 7.35 -16.06 23.29
C VAL A 61 8.57 -15.75 22.44
N SER A 62 9.65 -16.51 22.60
CA SER A 62 10.84 -16.41 21.78
C SER A 62 10.44 -16.58 20.30
N ALA A 63 10.64 -15.54 19.50
CA ALA A 63 10.48 -15.63 18.05
C ALA A 63 11.36 -16.77 17.49
N PRO A 64 10.91 -17.54 16.49
CA PRO A 64 11.70 -18.61 15.91
C PRO A 64 13.01 -18.08 15.33
N SER A 65 14.12 -18.76 15.63
CA SER A 65 15.49 -18.40 15.25
C SER A 65 15.84 -18.66 13.78
N VAL A 66 14.89 -18.53 12.85
CA VAL A 66 15.14 -18.77 11.42
C VAL A 66 15.16 -17.43 10.69
N SER A 67 16.32 -16.78 10.64
CA SER A 67 16.56 -15.68 9.72
C SER A 67 16.74 -16.24 8.31
N LYS A 68 15.80 -15.96 7.40
CA LYS A 68 16.08 -16.17 5.97
C LYS A 68 17.11 -15.12 5.53
N PRO A 69 18.19 -15.50 4.83
CA PRO A 69 19.10 -14.50 4.26
C PRO A 69 18.34 -13.60 3.29
N PRO A 70 18.71 -12.31 3.14
CA PRO A 70 18.11 -11.43 2.16
C PRO A 70 18.19 -12.05 0.75
N ALA A 71 17.08 -12.03 0.01
CA ALA A 71 17.10 -12.46 -1.38
C ALA A 71 17.98 -11.51 -2.21
N SER A 72 18.81 -12.08 -3.09
CA SER A 72 19.52 -11.33 -4.13
C SER A 72 19.09 -11.89 -5.47
N PHE A 73 18.59 -11.02 -6.34
CA PHE A 73 18.10 -11.37 -7.68
C PHE A 73 19.08 -10.81 -8.71
N ASP A 74 19.58 -11.69 -9.56
CA ASP A 74 20.35 -11.33 -10.75
C ASP A 74 19.50 -11.50 -12.00
N PHE A 75 19.80 -10.75 -13.04
CA PHE A 75 19.07 -10.76 -14.30
C PHE A 75 20.00 -10.43 -15.46
N GLU A 76 19.68 -10.95 -16.64
CA GLU A 76 20.43 -10.66 -17.86
C GLU A 76 19.66 -9.68 -18.74
N THR A 77 20.35 -8.62 -19.17
CA THR A 77 19.83 -7.65 -20.14
C THR A 77 20.86 -7.45 -21.23
N SER A 78 20.38 -7.41 -22.48
CA SER A 78 21.19 -7.15 -23.66
C SER A 78 21.07 -5.71 -24.16
N VAL A 79 20.22 -4.90 -23.52
CA VAL A 79 19.86 -3.55 -23.96
C VAL A 79 20.34 -2.49 -22.96
N PHE A 80 20.13 -2.74 -21.67
CA PHE A 80 20.42 -1.77 -20.61
C PHE A 80 21.71 -2.10 -19.87
N LYS A 81 22.32 -1.08 -19.28
CA LYS A 81 23.50 -1.28 -18.42
C LYS A 81 23.05 -1.77 -17.03
N LYS A 82 23.40 -3.01 -16.70
CA LYS A 82 23.28 -3.56 -15.34
C LYS A 82 24.36 -2.95 -14.44
N GLU A 83 23.97 -2.38 -13.31
CA GLU A 83 24.85 -1.82 -12.29
C GLU A 83 24.72 -2.61 -10.99
N LYS A 84 25.85 -2.89 -10.35
CA LYS A 84 25.89 -3.52 -9.03
C LYS A 84 25.94 -2.45 -7.95
N ILE A 85 25.06 -2.56 -6.97
CA ILE A 85 25.09 -1.77 -5.73
C ILE A 85 25.36 -2.69 -4.54
N ARG A 86 25.89 -2.13 -3.45
CA ARG A 86 26.17 -2.89 -2.22
C ARG A 86 25.44 -2.26 -1.05
N LEU A 87 24.44 -2.97 -0.53
CA LEU A 87 23.56 -2.51 0.55
C LEU A 87 23.81 -3.35 1.79
N ALA A 88 24.33 -2.74 2.87
CA ALA A 88 24.64 -3.44 4.12
C ALA A 88 25.47 -4.74 3.92
N GLY A 89 26.42 -4.73 2.98
CA GLY A 89 27.25 -5.89 2.65
C GLY A 89 26.66 -6.88 1.64
N HIS A 90 25.45 -6.63 1.13
CA HIS A 90 24.77 -7.48 0.16
C HIS A 90 24.84 -6.84 -1.23
N ASP A 91 25.27 -7.62 -2.23
CA ASP A 91 25.27 -7.17 -3.62
C ASP A 91 23.85 -7.31 -4.19
N GLU A 92 23.36 -6.24 -4.82
CA GLU A 92 22.11 -6.21 -5.59
C GLU A 92 22.37 -5.57 -6.96
N TYR A 93 21.54 -5.90 -7.95
CA TYR A 93 21.65 -5.38 -9.31
C TYR A 93 20.49 -4.46 -9.64
N ILE A 94 20.80 -3.34 -10.29
CA ILE A 94 19.85 -2.33 -10.72
C ILE A 94 20.08 -1.92 -12.17
N VAL A 95 19.10 -1.25 -12.75
CA VAL A 95 19.25 -0.42 -13.95
C VAL A 95 18.88 1.00 -13.57
N ARG A 96 19.79 1.95 -13.76
CA ARG A 96 19.47 3.38 -13.66
C ARG A 96 18.60 3.80 -14.83
N GLY A 97 17.60 4.63 -14.59
CA GLY A 97 16.81 5.26 -15.64
C GLY A 97 17.35 6.61 -16.05
N GLY A 98 16.63 7.23 -16.97
CA GLY A 98 16.99 8.52 -17.57
C GLY A 98 16.37 8.64 -18.95
N ARG A 99 16.05 9.87 -19.37
CA ARG A 99 15.54 10.17 -20.70
C ARG A 99 16.58 9.89 -21.78
N ASP A 100 17.86 9.99 -21.43
CA ASP A 100 18.99 9.60 -22.29
C ASP A 100 18.96 8.13 -22.70
N LEU A 101 18.19 7.29 -22.01
CA LEU A 101 18.00 5.88 -22.35
C LEU A 101 16.80 5.61 -23.27
N PHE A 102 15.96 6.61 -23.57
CA PHE A 102 14.80 6.43 -24.44
C PHE A 102 15.13 5.94 -25.86
N PRO A 103 16.28 6.30 -26.48
CA PRO A 103 16.67 5.72 -27.76
C PRO A 103 16.84 4.19 -27.74
N LEU A 104 16.96 3.56 -26.57
CA LEU A 104 17.06 2.10 -26.41
C LEU A 104 15.70 1.39 -26.35
N LEU A 105 14.59 2.14 -26.21
CA LEU A 105 13.25 1.57 -26.08
C LEU A 105 12.81 0.75 -27.30
N PRO A 106 13.11 1.11 -28.56
CA PRO A 106 12.78 0.27 -29.71
C PRO A 106 13.41 -1.13 -29.65
N ASP A 107 14.66 -1.23 -29.17
CA ASP A 107 15.35 -2.51 -28.99
C ASP A 107 14.78 -3.30 -27.81
N ALA A 108 14.49 -2.61 -26.69
CA ALA A 108 13.87 -3.21 -25.51
C ALA A 108 12.48 -3.80 -25.82
N PHE A 109 11.71 -3.13 -26.68
CA PHE A 109 10.37 -3.54 -27.09
C PHE A 109 10.33 -4.28 -28.43
N LYS A 110 11.44 -4.89 -28.85
CA LYS A 110 11.47 -5.68 -30.08
C LYS A 110 10.36 -6.74 -30.09
N GLY A 111 9.57 -6.74 -31.17
CA GLY A 111 8.42 -7.62 -31.34
C GLY A 111 7.11 -7.10 -30.75
N VAL A 112 7.11 -5.95 -30.07
CA VAL A 112 5.90 -5.26 -29.61
C VAL A 112 5.51 -4.20 -30.63
N LYS A 113 4.27 -4.22 -31.10
CA LYS A 113 3.68 -3.18 -31.97
C LYS A 113 2.60 -2.40 -31.25
N GLN A 114 1.87 -3.04 -30.34
CA GLN A 114 0.86 -2.40 -29.51
C GLN A 114 1.04 -2.78 -28.04
N ILE A 115 1.05 -1.76 -27.18
CA ILE A 115 0.96 -1.87 -25.71
C ILE A 115 -0.48 -1.56 -25.31
N GLY A 116 -1.19 -2.56 -24.78
CA GLY A 116 -2.55 -2.40 -24.28
C GLY A 116 -2.56 -2.04 -22.81
N VAL A 117 -2.96 -0.82 -22.47
CA VAL A 117 -3.10 -0.38 -21.08
C VAL A 117 -4.55 -0.56 -20.63
N ILE A 118 -4.77 -1.53 -19.75
CA ILE A 118 -6.12 -1.97 -19.38
C ILE A 118 -6.55 -1.33 -18.07
N GLY A 119 -7.57 -0.47 -18.13
CA GLY A 119 -8.07 0.29 -16.97
C GLY A 119 -7.53 1.73 -16.88
N TRP A 120 -8.28 2.58 -16.16
CA TRP A 120 -7.99 4.02 -16.01
C TRP A 120 -8.04 4.47 -14.54
N GLY A 121 -7.58 3.60 -13.63
CA GLY A 121 -7.56 3.87 -12.19
C GLY A 121 -6.48 4.89 -11.78
N SER A 122 -5.65 4.55 -10.77
CA SER A 122 -4.53 5.42 -10.36
C SER A 122 -3.32 5.25 -11.30
N GLN A 123 -2.88 4.01 -11.53
CA GLN A 123 -1.70 3.71 -12.36
C GLN A 123 -1.96 3.88 -13.86
N GLY A 124 -3.15 3.49 -14.36
CA GLY A 124 -3.50 3.52 -15.79
C GLY A 124 -3.22 4.86 -16.49
N PRO A 125 -3.77 6.00 -16.00
CA PRO A 125 -3.54 7.30 -16.60
C PRO A 125 -2.07 7.72 -16.60
N ALA A 126 -1.35 7.47 -15.50
CA ALA A 126 0.04 7.87 -15.36
C ALA A 126 0.95 7.08 -16.30
N GLN A 127 0.84 5.76 -16.28
CA GLN A 127 1.69 4.89 -17.09
C GLN A 127 1.40 5.02 -18.57
N ALA A 128 0.13 5.12 -18.97
CA ALA A 128 -0.23 5.34 -20.37
C ALA A 128 0.39 6.62 -20.94
N GLN A 129 0.29 7.73 -20.20
CA GLN A 129 0.85 9.01 -20.63
C GLN A 129 2.38 9.00 -20.64
N ASN A 130 3.03 8.41 -19.63
CA ASN A 130 4.49 8.33 -19.59
C ASN A 130 5.02 7.46 -20.73
N LEU A 131 4.44 6.28 -20.96
CA LEU A 131 4.78 5.40 -22.09
C LEU A 131 4.61 6.11 -23.43
N ARG A 132 3.46 6.78 -23.65
CA ARG A 132 3.22 7.54 -24.88
C ARG A 132 4.28 8.63 -25.08
N ASP A 133 4.55 9.43 -24.04
CA ASP A 133 5.49 10.53 -24.12
C ASP A 133 6.92 10.00 -24.40
N SER A 134 7.36 8.93 -23.73
CA SER A 134 8.69 8.34 -23.91
C SER A 134 8.87 7.65 -25.26
N LEU A 135 7.85 6.95 -25.75
CA LEU A 135 7.89 6.34 -27.09
C LEU A 135 7.91 7.38 -28.20
N ALA A 136 7.20 8.50 -28.02
CA ALA A 136 7.27 9.63 -28.95
C ALA A 136 8.67 10.26 -28.98
N GLU A 137 9.29 10.46 -27.82
CA GLU A 137 10.66 10.98 -27.70
C GLU A 137 11.70 10.00 -28.29
N ALA A 138 11.47 8.69 -28.13
CA ALA A 138 12.26 7.63 -28.77
C ALA A 138 11.99 7.43 -30.27
N GLN A 139 11.08 8.22 -30.87
CA GLN A 139 10.64 8.08 -32.26
C GLN A 139 10.15 6.67 -32.62
N SER A 140 9.56 5.97 -31.64
CA SER A 140 9.00 4.63 -31.82
C SER A 140 7.62 4.69 -32.45
N ASN A 141 7.29 3.68 -33.26
CA ASN A 141 5.98 3.51 -33.89
C ASN A 141 5.01 2.63 -33.07
N ILE A 142 5.39 2.27 -31.85
CA ILE A 142 4.55 1.45 -30.95
C ILE A 142 3.32 2.25 -30.52
N VAL A 143 2.15 1.62 -30.65
CA VAL A 143 0.87 2.23 -30.25
C VAL A 143 0.58 1.91 -28.78
N VAL A 144 0.33 2.93 -27.97
CA VAL A 144 -0.24 2.77 -26.62
C VAL A 144 -1.76 2.90 -26.73
N LYS A 145 -2.48 1.79 -26.55
CA LYS A 145 -3.95 1.73 -26.66
C LYS A 145 -4.59 1.45 -25.31
N ILE A 146 -5.57 2.25 -24.92
CA ILE A 146 -6.32 2.10 -23.68
C ILE A 146 -7.49 1.15 -23.89
N GLY A 147 -7.61 0.14 -23.04
CA GLY A 147 -8.74 -0.79 -23.02
C GLY A 147 -9.64 -0.54 -21.82
N LEU A 148 -10.88 -0.12 -22.05
CA LEU A 148 -11.88 0.08 -20.99
C LEU A 148 -13.09 -0.81 -21.18
N ARG A 149 -13.68 -1.26 -20.07
CA ARG A 149 -14.94 -2.01 -20.09
C ARG A 149 -16.07 -1.12 -20.64
N LYS A 150 -16.98 -1.72 -21.42
CA LYS A 150 -18.19 -1.04 -21.90
C LYS A 150 -18.93 -0.32 -20.76
N GLY A 151 -19.28 0.95 -20.97
CA GLY A 151 -19.94 1.79 -19.97
C GLY A 151 -19.04 2.30 -18.83
N SER A 152 -17.71 2.19 -18.96
CA SER A 152 -16.77 2.83 -18.03
C SER A 152 -17.04 4.35 -17.97
N ARG A 153 -16.97 4.93 -16.77
CA ARG A 153 -17.10 6.38 -16.59
C ARG A 153 -15.86 7.14 -17.06
N SER A 154 -14.73 6.44 -17.22
CA SER A 154 -13.43 7.03 -17.52
C SER A 154 -13.09 7.15 -19.01
N PHE A 155 -14.02 6.82 -19.92
CA PHE A 155 -13.82 7.08 -21.36
C PHE A 155 -13.54 8.56 -21.64
N ASN A 156 -14.32 9.45 -21.02
CA ASN A 156 -14.14 10.90 -21.21
C ASN A 156 -12.80 11.39 -20.68
N GLU A 157 -12.31 10.79 -19.60
CA GLU A 157 -11.00 11.13 -19.02
C GLU A 157 -9.84 10.68 -19.91
N ALA A 158 -9.93 9.46 -20.48
CA ALA A 158 -8.95 8.98 -21.45
C ALA A 158 -8.90 9.89 -22.69
N ARG A 159 -10.07 10.32 -23.19
CA ARG A 159 -10.16 11.29 -24.30
C ARG A 159 -9.56 12.65 -23.92
N ALA A 160 -9.84 13.16 -22.73
CA ALA A 160 -9.25 14.40 -22.23
C ALA A 160 -7.72 14.32 -22.12
N ALA A 161 -7.18 13.12 -21.87
CA ALA A 161 -5.74 12.87 -21.87
C ALA A 161 -5.16 12.61 -23.28
N GLY A 162 -5.96 12.65 -24.34
CA GLY A 162 -5.54 12.50 -25.73
C GLY A 162 -5.62 11.08 -26.30
N PHE A 163 -6.19 10.12 -25.56
CA PHE A 163 -6.44 8.77 -26.05
C PHE A 163 -7.86 8.67 -26.62
N THR A 164 -8.02 8.44 -27.93
CA THR A 164 -9.34 8.46 -28.57
C THR A 164 -9.56 7.27 -29.50
N GLU A 165 -10.83 7.00 -29.81
CA GLU A 165 -11.19 5.95 -30.77
C GLU A 165 -10.68 6.28 -32.18
N GLU A 166 -10.71 7.56 -32.57
CA GLU A 166 -10.37 8.02 -33.93
C GLU A 166 -8.89 7.84 -34.26
N ASN A 167 -8.00 8.05 -33.29
CA ASN A 167 -6.56 7.82 -33.47
C ASN A 167 -6.15 6.38 -33.11
N GLY A 168 -7.11 5.49 -32.83
CA GLY A 168 -6.89 4.08 -32.54
C GLY A 168 -6.26 3.81 -31.17
N THR A 169 -6.25 4.77 -30.25
CA THR A 169 -5.59 4.65 -28.94
C THR A 169 -6.56 4.48 -27.76
N LEU A 170 -7.86 4.36 -28.01
CA LEU A 170 -8.88 4.01 -27.01
C LEU A 170 -9.87 3.01 -27.60
N GLY A 171 -10.29 2.02 -26.81
CA GLY A 171 -11.27 1.02 -27.25
C GLY A 171 -11.78 0.10 -26.14
N ASP A 172 -12.51 -0.94 -26.55
CA ASP A 172 -12.98 -1.98 -25.63
C ASP A 172 -11.81 -2.78 -25.05
N ILE A 173 -11.92 -3.14 -23.78
CA ILE A 173 -10.93 -3.94 -23.05
C ILE A 173 -10.55 -5.23 -23.79
N TRP A 174 -11.51 -6.01 -24.30
CA TRP A 174 -11.23 -7.33 -24.86
C TRP A 174 -10.58 -7.22 -26.24
N GLU A 175 -11.02 -6.25 -27.05
CA GLU A 175 -10.39 -5.92 -28.32
C GLU A 175 -8.95 -5.46 -28.12
N THR A 176 -8.71 -4.56 -27.15
CA THR A 176 -7.36 -4.09 -26.84
C THR A 176 -6.45 -5.23 -26.37
N ILE A 177 -6.92 -6.12 -25.49
CA ILE A 177 -6.14 -7.31 -25.07
C ILE A 177 -5.79 -8.18 -26.28
N SER A 178 -6.78 -8.46 -27.14
CA SER A 178 -6.61 -9.33 -28.31
C SER A 178 -5.68 -8.72 -29.37
N GLY A 179 -5.60 -7.39 -29.42
CA GLY A 179 -4.76 -6.63 -30.35
C GLY A 179 -3.34 -6.35 -29.85
N SER A 180 -3.05 -6.55 -28.57
CA SER A 180 -1.78 -6.16 -27.96
C SER A 180 -0.74 -7.28 -27.88
N ASP A 181 0.53 -6.91 -27.96
CA ASP A 181 1.68 -7.83 -27.80
C ASP A 181 2.25 -7.74 -26.38
N LEU A 182 2.07 -6.58 -25.73
CA LEU A 182 2.24 -6.36 -24.31
C LEU A 182 0.92 -5.83 -23.72
N VAL A 183 0.34 -6.54 -22.76
CA VAL A 183 -0.89 -6.16 -22.07
C VAL A 183 -0.53 -5.74 -20.64
N LEU A 184 -0.74 -4.46 -20.30
CA LEU A 184 -0.56 -3.94 -18.94
C LEU A 184 -1.90 -3.99 -18.21
N LEU A 185 -2.06 -4.91 -17.25
CA LEU A 185 -3.31 -5.10 -16.53
C LEU A 185 -3.38 -4.19 -15.30
N LEU A 186 -3.92 -2.98 -15.46
CA LEU A 186 -3.94 -1.91 -14.47
C LEU A 186 -5.36 -1.61 -13.93
N ILE A 187 -6.20 -2.64 -13.90
CA ILE A 187 -7.52 -2.61 -13.22
C ILE A 187 -7.35 -2.91 -11.73
N SER A 188 -8.42 -2.75 -10.94
CA SER A 188 -8.37 -3.10 -9.52
C SER A 188 -8.03 -4.58 -9.32
N ASP A 189 -7.28 -4.88 -8.28
CA ASP A 189 -6.80 -6.24 -8.00
C ASP A 189 -7.95 -7.25 -7.80
N ALA A 190 -9.03 -6.82 -7.14
CA ALA A 190 -10.26 -7.61 -7.04
C ALA A 190 -10.89 -7.91 -8.40
N ALA A 191 -10.84 -6.96 -9.35
CA ALA A 191 -11.33 -7.21 -10.70
C ALA A 191 -10.41 -8.14 -11.49
N GLN A 192 -9.08 -8.12 -11.26
CA GLN A 192 -8.17 -9.11 -11.82
C GLN A 192 -8.54 -10.52 -11.33
N ALA A 193 -8.71 -10.69 -10.02
CA ALA A 193 -9.11 -11.96 -9.42
C ALA A 193 -10.45 -12.50 -9.94
N GLU A 194 -11.38 -11.63 -10.33
CA GLU A 194 -12.67 -12.04 -10.87
C GLU A 194 -12.68 -12.31 -12.38
N ASN A 195 -11.70 -11.79 -13.13
CA ASN A 195 -11.75 -11.79 -14.60
C ASN A 195 -10.51 -12.40 -15.26
N TYR A 196 -9.56 -12.95 -14.49
CA TYR A 196 -8.30 -13.47 -15.04
C TYR A 196 -8.51 -14.49 -16.15
N GLU A 197 -9.47 -15.41 -16.03
CA GLU A 197 -9.76 -16.42 -17.05
C GLU A 197 -10.14 -15.77 -18.39
N LYS A 198 -10.95 -14.71 -18.33
CA LYS A 198 -11.37 -13.97 -19.53
C LYS A 198 -10.23 -13.11 -20.08
N VAL A 199 -9.37 -12.54 -19.24
CA VAL A 199 -8.16 -11.86 -19.71
C VAL A 199 -7.28 -12.86 -20.46
N PHE A 200 -6.97 -14.00 -19.85
CA PHE A 200 -6.14 -15.05 -20.43
C PHE A 200 -6.69 -15.58 -21.75
N SER A 201 -8.01 -15.77 -21.86
CA SER A 201 -8.63 -16.27 -23.08
C SER A 201 -8.53 -15.33 -24.29
N HIS A 202 -8.28 -14.03 -24.05
CA HIS A 202 -8.13 -13.02 -25.12
C HIS A 202 -6.67 -12.72 -25.44
N MET A 203 -5.71 -13.19 -24.63
CA MET A 203 -4.31 -12.93 -24.89
C MET A 203 -3.84 -13.65 -26.14
N LYS A 204 -3.00 -12.97 -26.94
CA LYS A 204 -2.36 -13.62 -28.09
C LYS A 204 -1.36 -14.67 -27.59
N PRO A 205 -1.22 -15.82 -28.28
CA PRO A 205 -0.12 -16.73 -28.01
C PRO A 205 1.24 -16.04 -28.11
N ASN A 206 2.14 -16.35 -27.17
CA ASN A 206 3.48 -15.78 -27.03
C ASN A 206 3.52 -14.26 -26.79
N SER A 207 2.40 -13.65 -26.39
CA SER A 207 2.39 -12.27 -25.91
C SER A 207 2.84 -12.16 -24.45
N ILE A 208 2.93 -10.93 -23.96
CA ILE A 208 3.44 -10.62 -22.63
C ILE A 208 2.32 -9.99 -21.79
N LEU A 209 2.06 -10.55 -20.61
CA LEU A 209 1.25 -9.92 -19.57
C LEU A 209 2.17 -9.14 -18.63
N GLY A 210 1.96 -7.84 -18.54
CA GLY A 210 2.60 -6.94 -17.58
C GLY A 210 1.65 -6.62 -16.43
N LEU A 211 2.12 -6.80 -15.20
CA LEU A 211 1.42 -6.41 -13.98
C LEU A 211 2.20 -5.30 -13.25
N SER A 212 1.50 -4.38 -12.58
CA SER A 212 2.15 -3.43 -11.66
C SER A 212 1.96 -3.78 -10.20
N HIS A 213 1.50 -5.01 -9.95
CA HIS A 213 1.38 -5.61 -8.63
C HIS A 213 1.19 -7.13 -8.76
N GLY A 214 1.77 -7.91 -7.85
CA GLY A 214 1.76 -9.37 -7.84
C GLY A 214 0.52 -10.00 -7.20
N PHE A 215 -0.49 -9.21 -6.84
CA PHE A 215 -1.74 -9.70 -6.24
C PHE A 215 -2.36 -10.87 -7.01
N LEU A 216 -2.38 -10.80 -8.35
CA LEU A 216 -2.98 -11.85 -9.16
C LEU A 216 -2.24 -13.19 -8.99
N LEU A 217 -0.92 -13.19 -8.82
CA LEU A 217 -0.16 -14.41 -8.50
C LEU A 217 -0.63 -14.97 -7.15
N GLY A 218 -0.65 -14.15 -6.10
CA GLY A 218 -1.10 -14.59 -4.77
C GLY A 218 -2.55 -15.10 -4.77
N HIS A 219 -3.42 -14.50 -5.59
CA HIS A 219 -4.78 -15.00 -5.80
C HIS A 219 -4.79 -16.38 -6.46
N LEU A 220 -4.08 -16.56 -7.58
CA LEU A 220 -3.99 -17.84 -8.30
C LEU A 220 -3.41 -18.94 -7.41
N GLN A 221 -2.34 -18.64 -6.66
CA GLN A 221 -1.75 -19.56 -5.68
C GLN A 221 -2.77 -19.99 -4.62
N SER A 222 -3.62 -19.07 -4.14
CA SER A 222 -4.70 -19.40 -3.18
C SER A 222 -5.76 -20.36 -3.73
N LEU A 223 -5.81 -20.52 -5.06
CA LEU A 223 -6.68 -21.45 -5.78
C LEU A 223 -5.93 -22.72 -6.24
N GLY A 224 -4.62 -22.81 -5.99
CA GLY A 224 -3.77 -23.89 -6.54
C GLY A 224 -3.56 -23.77 -8.05
N LEU A 225 -3.66 -22.56 -8.61
CA LEU A 225 -3.51 -22.24 -10.03
C LEU A 225 -2.24 -21.42 -10.27
N ASP A 226 -1.87 -21.28 -11.55
CA ASP A 226 -0.77 -20.45 -12.04
C ASP A 226 -1.16 -19.85 -13.40
N PHE A 227 -0.36 -18.91 -13.91
CA PHE A 227 -0.62 -18.27 -15.20
C PHE A 227 -0.48 -19.25 -16.39
N PRO A 228 -1.12 -18.96 -17.54
CA PRO A 228 -1.00 -19.78 -18.73
C PRO A 228 0.46 -19.94 -19.20
N LYS A 229 0.82 -21.14 -19.66
CA LYS A 229 2.20 -21.47 -20.07
C LYS A 229 2.63 -20.90 -21.42
N HIS A 230 1.68 -20.37 -22.20
CA HIS A 230 1.91 -19.88 -23.57
C HIS A 230 2.07 -18.36 -23.65
N ILE A 231 2.22 -17.67 -22.52
CA ILE A 231 2.47 -16.23 -22.43
C ILE A 231 3.64 -15.96 -21.47
N SER A 232 4.39 -14.88 -21.72
CA SER A 232 5.31 -14.36 -20.72
C SER A 232 4.53 -13.55 -19.67
N VAL A 233 5.03 -13.55 -18.43
CA VAL A 233 4.44 -12.79 -17.31
C VAL A 233 5.55 -12.01 -16.64
N ILE A 234 5.44 -10.69 -16.69
CA ILE A 234 6.38 -9.73 -16.10
C ILE A 234 5.65 -8.78 -15.16
N ALA A 235 6.42 -8.12 -14.30
CA ALA A 235 5.93 -6.97 -13.55
C ALA A 235 6.90 -5.82 -13.54
N VAL A 236 6.34 -4.61 -13.51
CA VAL A 236 7.01 -3.36 -13.18
C VAL A 236 6.08 -2.62 -12.22
N CYS A 237 6.54 -2.51 -10.97
CA CYS A 237 5.76 -2.02 -9.84
C CYS A 237 6.38 -0.71 -9.35
N PRO A 238 5.87 0.46 -9.78
CA PRO A 238 6.30 1.75 -9.24
C PRO A 238 6.05 1.80 -7.73
N LYS A 239 7.08 2.16 -6.97
CA LYS A 239 7.07 2.34 -5.51
C LYS A 239 6.56 3.73 -5.15
N GLY A 240 5.32 3.97 -5.56
CA GLY A 240 4.61 5.22 -5.42
C GLY A 240 3.25 5.20 -6.13
N MET A 241 2.37 6.11 -5.70
CA MET A 241 1.02 6.22 -6.26
C MET A 241 1.01 6.72 -7.71
N GLY A 242 0.00 6.36 -8.50
CA GLY A 242 -0.09 6.79 -9.90
C GLY A 242 0.08 8.30 -10.13
N PRO A 243 -0.55 9.19 -9.34
CA PRO A 243 -0.33 10.63 -9.43
C PRO A 243 1.13 11.05 -9.28
N SER A 244 1.91 10.44 -8.37
CA SER A 244 3.34 10.78 -8.21
C SER A 244 4.18 10.27 -9.39
N VAL A 245 3.85 9.09 -9.94
CA VAL A 245 4.48 8.55 -11.16
C VAL A 245 4.36 9.53 -12.32
N ARG A 246 3.19 10.15 -12.54
CA ARG A 246 3.02 11.17 -13.58
C ARG A 246 3.71 12.48 -13.23
N ARG A 247 3.53 12.97 -12.00
CA ARG A 247 4.03 14.28 -11.57
C ARG A 247 5.54 14.38 -11.66
N LEU A 248 6.26 13.42 -11.11
CA LEU A 248 7.72 13.41 -11.13
C LEU A 248 8.27 13.17 -12.55
N TYR A 249 7.62 12.35 -13.37
CA TYR A 249 7.99 12.21 -14.78
C TYR A 249 7.89 13.54 -15.54
N VAL A 250 6.84 14.33 -15.27
CA VAL A 250 6.66 15.65 -15.88
C VAL A 250 7.71 16.64 -15.37
N GLN A 251 8.00 16.67 -14.06
CA GLN A 251 9.12 17.47 -13.52
C GLN A 251 10.47 17.04 -14.13
N GLY A 252 10.62 15.75 -14.44
CA GLY A 252 11.79 15.19 -15.09
C GLY A 252 11.96 15.49 -16.57
N LYS A 253 11.05 16.25 -17.20
CA LYS A 253 11.27 16.77 -18.57
C LYS A 253 12.42 17.77 -18.62
N GLU A 254 12.62 18.50 -17.52
CA GLU A 254 13.68 19.51 -17.42
C GLU A 254 14.94 18.96 -16.73
N ILE A 255 14.78 17.89 -15.94
CA ILE A 255 15.84 17.32 -15.11
C ILE A 255 15.90 15.80 -15.34
N ASN A 256 17.01 15.32 -15.91
CA ASN A 256 17.18 13.91 -16.20
C ASN A 256 17.10 13.05 -14.93
N GLY A 257 16.41 11.92 -15.00
CA GLY A 257 16.33 10.94 -13.91
C GLY A 257 15.28 11.21 -12.83
N ALA A 258 14.33 12.13 -13.04
CA ALA A 258 13.20 12.29 -12.12
C ALA A 258 12.00 11.41 -12.47
N GLY A 259 11.47 10.73 -11.46
CA GLY A 259 10.35 9.77 -11.54
C GLY A 259 10.22 8.98 -10.24
N ILE A 260 9.47 7.88 -10.29
CA ILE A 260 9.28 6.96 -9.16
C ILE A 260 10.08 5.67 -9.40
N ASN A 261 10.83 5.22 -8.39
CA ASN A 261 11.58 3.96 -8.46
C ASN A 261 10.63 2.79 -8.72
N SER A 262 11.11 1.74 -9.38
CA SER A 262 10.28 0.55 -9.62
C SER A 262 11.02 -0.72 -9.23
N GLY A 263 10.27 -1.66 -8.64
CA GLY A 263 10.67 -3.07 -8.65
C GLY A 263 10.24 -3.71 -9.97
N PHE A 264 11.03 -4.62 -10.52
CA PHE A 264 10.60 -5.45 -11.65
C PHE A 264 10.80 -6.93 -11.38
N GLY A 265 9.97 -7.78 -11.98
CA GLY A 265 10.08 -9.23 -11.88
C GLY A 265 9.70 -9.92 -13.18
N VAL A 266 10.34 -11.07 -13.44
CA VAL A 266 10.01 -11.95 -14.56
C VAL A 266 9.55 -13.28 -13.98
N HIS A 267 8.24 -13.54 -14.04
CA HIS A 267 7.64 -14.78 -13.53
C HIS A 267 7.70 -15.90 -14.57
N GLN A 268 7.43 -15.56 -15.83
CA GLN A 268 7.51 -16.47 -16.97
C GLN A 268 8.10 -15.76 -18.18
N ASP A 269 9.04 -16.41 -18.85
CA ASP A 269 9.62 -15.94 -20.11
C ASP A 269 9.53 -17.04 -21.17
N VAL A 270 8.71 -16.85 -22.20
CA VAL A 270 8.46 -17.87 -23.23
C VAL A 270 9.39 -17.77 -24.44
N ASP A 271 10.08 -16.64 -24.61
CA ASP A 271 10.87 -16.38 -25.82
C ASP A 271 12.16 -15.57 -25.60
N GLY A 272 12.52 -15.27 -24.35
CA GLY A 272 13.77 -14.59 -23.97
C GLY A 272 13.67 -13.06 -23.98
N ARG A 273 12.51 -12.48 -24.29
CA ARG A 273 12.34 -11.01 -24.37
C ARG A 273 11.91 -10.38 -23.05
N ALA A 274 11.41 -11.18 -22.10
CA ALA A 274 10.68 -10.68 -20.93
C ALA A 274 11.47 -9.64 -20.11
N THR A 275 12.75 -9.92 -19.81
CA THR A 275 13.58 -9.00 -19.01
C THR A 275 13.77 -7.65 -19.68
N ASN A 276 14.12 -7.61 -20.97
CA ASN A 276 14.33 -6.33 -21.67
C ASN A 276 13.03 -5.56 -21.83
N VAL A 277 11.89 -6.24 -22.05
CA VAL A 277 10.58 -5.59 -22.11
C VAL A 277 10.20 -4.99 -20.75
N ALA A 278 10.44 -5.70 -19.64
CA ALA A 278 10.17 -5.18 -18.30
C ALA A 278 11.06 -3.97 -17.98
N LEU A 279 12.36 -4.04 -18.27
CA LEU A 279 13.28 -2.92 -18.07
C LEU A 279 12.91 -1.73 -18.98
N GLY A 280 12.58 -1.97 -20.25
CA GLY A 280 12.12 -0.93 -21.17
C GLY A 280 10.84 -0.26 -20.71
N TRP A 281 9.89 -1.03 -20.16
CA TRP A 281 8.69 -0.48 -19.54
C TRP A 281 9.05 0.40 -18.35
N SER A 282 9.86 -0.08 -17.41
CA SER A 282 10.29 0.70 -16.24
C SER A 282 11.01 2.01 -16.61
N VAL A 283 11.95 1.95 -17.56
CA VAL A 283 12.65 3.14 -18.09
C VAL A 283 11.67 4.11 -18.73
N ALA A 284 10.72 3.63 -19.54
CA ALA A 284 9.70 4.47 -20.17
C ALA A 284 8.68 5.06 -19.17
N LEU A 285 8.56 4.52 -17.96
CA LEU A 285 7.81 5.17 -16.87
C LEU A 285 8.60 6.31 -16.22
N GLY A 286 9.91 6.39 -16.46
CA GLY A 286 10.84 7.37 -15.87
C GLY A 286 11.46 6.92 -14.56
N SER A 287 11.53 5.61 -14.27
CA SER A 287 12.06 5.14 -12.98
C SER A 287 13.54 5.52 -12.77
N PRO A 288 13.90 6.26 -11.71
CA PRO A 288 15.28 6.71 -11.46
C PRO A 288 16.26 5.54 -11.32
N PHE A 289 15.83 4.49 -10.63
CA PHE A 289 16.41 3.17 -10.75
C PHE A 289 15.33 2.10 -10.70
N THR A 290 15.65 0.96 -11.30
CA THR A 290 14.83 -0.25 -11.31
C THR A 290 15.60 -1.38 -10.64
N PHE A 291 15.02 -2.01 -9.63
CA PHE A 291 15.62 -3.13 -8.90
C PHE A 291 14.85 -4.43 -9.15
N ALA A 292 15.55 -5.57 -9.13
CA ALA A 292 14.92 -6.87 -9.36
C ALA A 292 14.22 -7.40 -8.11
N THR A 293 13.07 -8.03 -8.32
CA THR A 293 12.28 -8.78 -7.33
C THR A 293 11.53 -9.92 -8.03
N THR A 294 10.63 -10.60 -7.32
CA THR A 294 9.68 -11.56 -7.87
C THR A 294 8.26 -11.07 -7.61
N LEU A 295 7.28 -11.54 -8.39
CA LEU A 295 5.87 -11.27 -8.08
C LEU A 295 5.50 -11.68 -6.65
N GLU A 296 6.08 -12.77 -6.13
CA GLU A 296 5.80 -13.27 -4.79
C GLU A 296 6.34 -12.37 -3.69
N GLN A 297 7.59 -11.93 -3.81
CA GLN A 297 8.16 -10.97 -2.85
C GLN A 297 7.45 -9.63 -2.93
N GLU A 298 7.17 -9.16 -4.15
CA GLU A 298 6.53 -7.87 -4.38
C GLU A 298 5.12 -7.82 -3.77
N TYR A 299 4.25 -8.82 -4.00
CA TYR A 299 2.90 -8.73 -3.43
C TYR A 299 2.94 -8.83 -1.90
N LYS A 300 3.92 -9.55 -1.35
CA LYS A 300 4.09 -9.68 0.10
C LYS A 300 4.56 -8.38 0.72
N SER A 301 5.55 -7.70 0.13
CA SER A 301 6.06 -6.44 0.65
C SER A 301 5.07 -5.29 0.45
N ASP A 302 4.45 -5.19 -0.73
CA ASP A 302 3.60 -4.07 -1.14
C ASP A 302 2.28 -4.06 -0.36
N ILE A 303 1.51 -5.16 -0.38
CA ILE A 303 0.22 -5.27 0.36
C ILE A 303 0.44 -5.04 1.86
N PHE A 304 1.56 -5.52 2.40
CA PHE A 304 1.98 -5.29 3.78
C PHE A 304 2.38 -3.82 4.02
N GLY A 305 3.20 -3.23 3.15
CA GLY A 305 3.71 -1.87 3.28
C GLY A 305 2.60 -0.83 3.30
N GLU A 306 1.61 -0.95 2.41
CA GLU A 306 0.44 -0.07 2.35
C GLU A 306 -0.47 -0.19 3.60
N ARG A 307 -0.37 -1.28 4.36
CA ARG A 307 -1.03 -1.44 5.68
C ARG A 307 -0.16 -0.97 6.83
N GLY A 308 1.16 -1.08 6.66
CA GLY A 308 2.19 -0.57 7.54
C GLY A 308 2.43 0.92 7.37
N ILE A 309 3.70 1.33 7.40
CA ILE A 309 4.16 2.72 7.50
C ILE A 309 3.66 3.60 6.35
N LEU A 310 3.40 3.03 5.17
CA LEU A 310 3.06 3.80 3.97
C LEU A 310 1.71 4.50 4.09
N LEU A 311 0.68 3.84 4.64
CA LEU A 311 -0.65 4.42 4.80
C LEU A 311 -1.32 4.05 6.14
N GLY A 312 -1.55 2.76 6.39
CA GLY A 312 -2.36 2.31 7.54
C GLY A 312 -1.75 2.67 8.89
N ALA A 313 -0.52 2.25 9.14
CA ALA A 313 0.13 2.47 10.42
C ALA A 313 0.41 3.95 10.71
N VAL A 314 0.82 4.73 9.71
CA VAL A 314 0.99 6.19 9.89
C VAL A 314 -0.35 6.87 10.19
N HIS A 315 -1.45 6.46 9.57
CA HIS A 315 -2.79 6.97 9.90
C HIS A 315 -3.18 6.64 11.35
N GLY A 316 -3.07 5.37 11.76
CA GLY A 316 -3.38 4.96 13.13
C GLY A 316 -2.54 5.69 14.18
N MET A 317 -1.25 5.84 13.89
CA MET A 317 -0.30 6.52 14.77
C MET A 317 -0.63 8.00 14.95
N VAL A 318 -0.95 8.74 13.88
CA VAL A 318 -1.28 10.18 14.01
C VAL A 318 -2.60 10.41 14.75
N GLU A 319 -3.59 9.52 14.58
CA GLU A 319 -4.84 9.56 15.35
C GLU A 319 -4.57 9.33 16.85
N ALA A 320 -3.75 8.34 17.19
CA ALA A 320 -3.39 8.02 18.56
C ALA A 320 -2.61 9.15 19.24
N LEU A 321 -1.57 9.67 18.58
CA LEU A 321 -0.75 10.77 19.11
C LEU A 321 -1.54 12.07 19.23
N PHE A 322 -2.38 12.41 18.24
CA PHE A 322 -3.23 13.59 18.30
C PHE A 322 -4.14 13.53 19.52
N ARG A 323 -4.80 12.38 19.73
CA ARG A 323 -5.67 12.16 20.88
C ARG A 323 -4.90 12.31 22.18
N ARG A 324 -3.77 11.61 22.32
CA ARG A 324 -2.89 11.68 23.49
C ARG A 324 -2.47 13.12 23.80
N TYR A 325 -2.02 13.87 22.80
CA TYR A 325 -1.58 15.26 23.02
C TYR A 325 -2.74 16.15 23.48
N THR A 326 -3.92 16.03 22.87
CA THR A 326 -5.08 16.81 23.30
C THR A 326 -5.59 16.44 24.69
N GLU A 327 -5.55 15.16 25.07
CA GLU A 327 -5.90 14.68 26.41
C GLU A 327 -4.92 15.20 27.48
N ASN A 328 -3.66 15.44 27.11
CA ASN A 328 -2.63 16.04 27.96
C ASN A 328 -2.61 17.58 27.89
N GLY A 329 -3.69 18.21 27.39
CA GLY A 329 -3.87 19.67 27.43
C GLY A 329 -3.24 20.45 26.28
N MET A 330 -2.64 19.78 25.28
CA MET A 330 -2.17 20.44 24.06
C MET A 330 -3.37 20.94 23.23
N THR A 331 -3.27 22.15 22.67
CA THR A 331 -4.32 22.65 21.77
C THR A 331 -4.43 21.77 20.53
N GLU A 332 -5.63 21.68 19.94
CA GLU A 332 -5.86 20.83 18.77
C GLU A 332 -4.93 21.17 17.61
N GLU A 333 -4.74 22.47 17.32
CA GLU A 333 -3.89 22.92 16.21
C GLU A 333 -2.42 22.54 16.44
N LEU A 334 -1.92 22.71 17.67
CA LEU A 334 -0.56 22.32 18.01
C LEU A 334 -0.39 20.80 18.01
N ALA A 335 -1.40 20.04 18.46
CA ALA A 335 -1.41 18.58 18.39
C ALA A 335 -1.37 18.08 16.94
N TYR A 336 -2.12 18.72 16.03
CA TYR A 336 -2.06 18.41 14.60
C TYR A 336 -0.67 18.73 14.01
N LYS A 337 -0.10 19.91 14.34
CA LYS A 337 1.25 20.29 13.91
C LYS A 337 2.33 19.32 14.42
N ASN A 338 2.27 18.96 15.71
CA ASN A 338 3.21 18.04 16.33
C ASN A 338 3.04 16.57 15.91
N THR A 339 1.99 16.25 15.14
CA THR A 339 1.78 14.92 14.56
C THR A 339 1.93 14.96 13.05
N VAL A 340 0.89 15.36 12.33
CA VAL A 340 0.81 15.27 10.87
C VAL A 340 1.84 16.17 10.19
N GLU A 341 1.93 17.45 10.55
CA GLU A 341 2.89 18.38 9.93
C GLU A 341 4.34 17.97 10.25
N CYS A 342 4.60 17.58 11.50
CA CYS A 342 5.88 17.06 11.96
C CYS A 342 6.36 15.86 11.12
N ILE A 343 5.51 14.84 10.95
CA ILE A 343 5.86 13.62 10.21
C ILE A 343 6.03 13.92 8.71
N THR A 344 5.04 14.60 8.12
CA THR A 344 4.95 14.75 6.67
C THR A 344 5.82 15.89 6.12
N GLY A 345 6.25 16.81 6.98
CA GLY A 345 7.20 17.88 6.65
C GLY A 345 8.62 17.54 7.08
N ILE A 346 9.06 18.03 8.24
CA ILE A 346 10.48 18.02 8.66
C ILE A 346 11.04 16.60 8.84
N ILE A 347 10.28 15.65 9.39
CA ILE A 347 10.75 14.27 9.53
C ILE A 347 10.95 13.63 8.15
N SER A 348 9.93 13.70 7.28
CA SER A 348 10.01 13.16 5.91
C SER A 348 11.17 13.76 5.13
N ARG A 349 11.32 15.09 5.16
CA ARG A 349 12.42 15.79 4.47
C ARG A 349 13.79 15.36 4.99
N THR A 350 13.93 15.23 6.31
CA THR A 350 15.20 14.82 6.92
C THR A 350 15.54 13.38 6.56
N ILE A 351 14.58 12.46 6.63
CA ILE A 351 14.79 11.05 6.26
C ILE A 351 15.13 10.91 4.77
N SER A 352 14.39 11.60 3.90
CA SER A 352 14.63 11.61 2.44
C SER A 352 16.05 12.03 2.06
N THR A 353 16.62 13.01 2.77
CA THR A 353 17.92 13.60 2.43
C THR A 353 19.10 13.09 3.24
N LYS A 354 18.87 12.67 4.48
CA LYS A 354 19.93 12.37 5.47
C LYS A 354 19.66 11.13 6.33
N GLY A 355 18.57 10.40 6.08
CA GLY A 355 18.22 9.19 6.81
C GLY A 355 17.67 9.43 8.24
N MET A 356 17.34 8.33 8.92
CA MET A 356 16.70 8.34 10.23
C MET A 356 17.61 8.81 11.37
N LEU A 357 18.92 8.50 11.31
CA LEU A 357 19.87 8.96 12.32
C LEU A 357 19.93 10.48 12.40
N SER A 358 19.88 11.17 11.25
CA SER A 358 19.87 12.63 11.24
C SER A 358 18.65 13.24 11.92
N VAL A 359 17.51 12.54 11.98
CA VAL A 359 16.35 12.98 12.77
C VAL A 359 16.72 12.97 14.26
N TYR A 360 17.24 11.85 14.75
CA TYR A 360 17.64 11.69 16.15
C TYR A 360 18.77 12.67 16.56
N GLU A 361 19.78 12.82 15.72
CA GLU A 361 20.94 13.69 15.96
C GLU A 361 20.58 15.17 15.99
N SER A 362 19.54 15.58 15.26
CA SER A 362 19.06 16.96 15.24
C SER A 362 18.29 17.39 16.49
N LEU A 363 17.93 16.44 17.36
CA LEU A 363 17.22 16.72 18.61
C LEU A 363 18.17 17.26 19.68
N SER A 364 17.63 18.08 20.58
CA SER A 364 18.32 18.45 21.82
C SER A 364 18.53 17.22 22.72
N GLU A 365 19.40 17.32 23.72
CA GLU A 365 19.63 16.21 24.66
C GLU A 365 18.37 15.78 25.42
N ASP A 366 17.48 16.72 25.77
CA ASP A 366 16.18 16.38 26.35
C ASP A 366 15.23 15.78 25.30
N GLY A 367 15.26 16.29 24.07
CA GLY A 367 14.53 15.69 22.95
C GLY A 367 14.96 14.25 22.64
N LYS A 368 16.26 13.94 22.74
CA LYS A 368 16.76 12.56 22.60
C LYS A 368 16.21 11.65 23.69
N LYS A 369 16.05 12.12 24.93
CA LYS A 369 15.41 11.33 26.01
C LYS A 369 13.95 11.03 25.69
N GLU A 370 13.20 12.02 25.20
CA GLU A 370 11.81 11.82 24.76
C GLU A 370 11.68 10.87 23.57
N PHE A 371 12.55 11.03 22.56
CA PHE A 371 12.64 10.10 21.43
C PHE A 371 12.91 8.68 21.92
N ASN A 372 13.88 8.51 22.81
CA ASN A 372 14.28 7.21 23.34
C ASN A 372 13.15 6.52 24.11
N ALA A 373 12.41 7.28 24.93
CA ALA A 373 11.24 6.78 25.64
C ALA A 373 10.14 6.32 24.67
N ALA A 374 9.82 7.15 23.67
CA ALA A 374 8.83 6.83 22.65
C ALA A 374 9.24 5.62 21.80
N TYR A 375 10.48 5.63 21.29
CA TYR A 375 11.01 4.59 20.43
C TYR A 375 11.03 3.23 21.14
N SER A 376 11.56 3.22 22.38
CA SER A 376 11.60 2.02 23.21
C SER A 376 10.22 1.45 23.54
N ALA A 377 9.22 2.31 23.73
CA ALA A 377 7.86 1.88 24.06
C ALA A 377 7.04 1.45 22.83
N ALA A 378 7.28 2.07 21.67
CA ALA A 378 6.47 1.85 20.47
C ALA A 378 6.97 0.70 19.58
N TYR A 379 8.26 0.38 19.57
CA TYR A 379 8.85 -0.56 18.61
C TYR A 379 8.17 -1.94 18.61
N TYR A 380 8.05 -2.60 19.76
CA TYR A 380 7.45 -3.94 19.82
C TYR A 380 5.93 -3.95 19.61
N PRO A 381 5.14 -3.02 20.17
CA PRO A 381 3.72 -2.88 19.82
C PRO A 381 3.48 -2.68 18.32
N CYS A 382 4.30 -1.86 17.65
CA CYS A 382 4.24 -1.71 16.21
C CYS A 382 4.63 -3.00 15.48
N MET A 383 5.72 -3.65 15.90
CA MET A 383 6.18 -4.91 15.34
C MET A 383 5.12 -6.02 15.45
N ASP A 384 4.35 -6.07 16.53
CA ASP A 384 3.28 -7.06 16.74
C ASP A 384 2.24 -7.00 15.61
N ILE A 385 1.66 -5.82 15.39
CA ILE A 385 0.65 -5.62 14.33
C ILE A 385 1.26 -5.77 12.93
N LEU A 386 2.48 -5.30 12.71
CA LEU A 386 3.18 -5.52 11.45
C LEU A 386 3.41 -7.02 11.20
N TYR A 387 3.79 -7.77 12.23
CA TYR A 387 4.06 -9.19 12.09
C TYR A 387 2.78 -9.96 11.74
N GLU A 388 1.68 -9.70 12.46
CA GLU A 388 0.35 -10.23 12.14
C GLU A 388 -0.03 -9.91 10.68
N CYS A 389 0.09 -8.64 10.28
CA CYS A 389 -0.26 -8.20 8.94
C CYS A 389 0.54 -8.93 7.86
N TYR A 390 1.85 -9.08 8.04
CA TYR A 390 2.69 -9.75 7.05
C TYR A 390 2.27 -11.22 6.87
N GLU A 391 2.01 -11.94 7.96
CA GLU A 391 1.60 -13.36 7.90
C GLU A 391 0.21 -13.52 7.26
N ASP A 392 -0.71 -12.59 7.52
CA ASP A 392 -2.03 -12.55 6.86
C ASP A 392 -1.91 -12.34 5.34
N VAL A 393 -0.96 -11.52 4.90
CA VAL A 393 -0.66 -11.33 3.47
C VAL A 393 -0.01 -12.58 2.88
N ALA A 394 1.06 -13.08 3.51
CA ALA A 394 1.82 -14.22 3.00
C ALA A 394 1.01 -15.52 2.95
N SER A 395 0.04 -15.69 3.86
CA SER A 395 -0.90 -16.82 3.86
C SER A 395 -2.00 -16.73 2.80
N GLY A 396 -2.17 -15.58 2.14
CA GLY A 396 -3.26 -15.31 1.20
C GLY A 396 -4.58 -14.89 1.86
N SER A 397 -4.63 -14.81 3.20
CA SER A 397 -5.82 -14.38 3.95
C SER A 397 -6.20 -12.93 3.61
N GLU A 398 -5.20 -12.04 3.54
CA GLU A 398 -5.44 -10.64 3.23
C GLU A 398 -5.90 -10.45 1.79
N ILE A 399 -5.27 -11.14 0.83
CA ILE A 399 -5.68 -11.15 -0.58
C ILE A 399 -7.13 -11.59 -0.71
N ARG A 400 -7.51 -12.70 -0.07
CA ARG A 400 -8.90 -13.18 -0.07
C ARG A 400 -9.85 -12.13 0.51
N SER A 401 -9.46 -11.46 1.59
CA SER A 401 -10.28 -10.42 2.22
C SER A 401 -10.54 -9.24 1.28
N VAL A 402 -9.55 -8.84 0.48
CA VAL A 402 -9.65 -7.76 -0.52
C VAL A 402 -10.59 -8.16 -1.65
N VAL A 403 -10.48 -9.39 -2.18
CA VAL A 403 -11.40 -9.90 -3.22
C VAL A 403 -12.85 -9.84 -2.71
N LEU A 404 -13.10 -10.35 -1.50
CA LEU A 404 -14.44 -10.34 -0.93
C LEU A 404 -14.94 -8.92 -0.61
N ALA A 405 -14.05 -8.00 -0.24
CA ALA A 405 -14.40 -6.59 -0.04
C ALA A 405 -14.83 -5.92 -1.35
N GLY A 406 -14.12 -6.18 -2.45
CA GLY A 406 -14.50 -5.69 -3.78
C GLY A 406 -15.91 -6.11 -4.19
N ARG A 407 -16.29 -7.36 -3.89
CA ARG A 407 -17.65 -7.88 -4.13
C ARG A 407 -18.72 -7.16 -3.32
N ARG A 408 -18.40 -6.72 -2.09
CA ARG A 408 -19.34 -6.01 -1.21
C ARG A 408 -19.59 -4.56 -1.62
N PHE A 409 -18.89 -4.04 -2.63
CA PHE A 409 -19.22 -2.74 -3.22
C PHE A 409 -20.51 -2.74 -4.04
N TYR A 410 -21.09 -3.91 -4.27
CA TYR A 410 -22.35 -4.09 -4.99
C TYR A 410 -23.33 -4.88 -4.13
N GLU A 411 -24.63 -4.66 -4.37
CA GLU A 411 -25.69 -5.42 -3.71
C GLU A 411 -25.60 -6.90 -4.12
N LYS A 412 -25.65 -7.79 -3.13
CA LYS A 412 -25.67 -9.24 -3.33
C LYS A 412 -26.28 -9.93 -2.11
N GLU A 413 -26.83 -11.12 -2.29
CA GLU A 413 -27.35 -11.94 -1.17
C GLU A 413 -28.44 -11.23 -0.33
N GLY A 414 -29.17 -10.27 -0.93
CA GLY A 414 -30.18 -9.47 -0.22
C GLY A 414 -29.60 -8.42 0.74
N LEU A 415 -28.29 -8.16 0.69
CA LEU A 415 -27.60 -7.16 1.49
C LEU A 415 -27.24 -5.92 0.66
N PRO A 416 -27.19 -4.73 1.29
CA PRO A 416 -26.87 -3.49 0.60
C PRO A 416 -25.41 -3.45 0.15
N ALA A 417 -25.12 -2.55 -0.79
CA ALA A 417 -23.77 -2.22 -1.20
C ALA A 417 -23.05 -1.38 -0.14
N PHE A 418 -21.76 -1.66 0.09
CA PHE A 418 -20.90 -0.96 1.05
C PHE A 418 -19.65 -0.38 0.37
N PRO A 419 -19.78 0.68 -0.46
CA PRO A 419 -18.61 1.39 -0.96
C PRO A 419 -17.83 2.03 0.20
N MET A 420 -16.52 2.25 0.01
CA MET A 420 -15.67 2.85 1.04
C MET A 420 -16.15 4.26 1.42
N GLY A 421 -16.24 4.52 2.73
CA GLY A 421 -16.53 5.85 3.29
C GLY A 421 -15.31 6.77 3.34
N LYS A 422 -15.57 8.03 3.72
CA LYS A 422 -14.55 9.06 3.96
C LYS A 422 -13.86 8.85 5.32
N ILE A 423 -12.55 9.11 5.37
CA ILE A 423 -11.73 8.94 6.59
C ILE A 423 -11.22 10.26 7.18
N ASP A 424 -11.48 11.38 6.51
CA ASP A 424 -10.96 12.72 6.83
C ASP A 424 -12.03 13.68 7.38
N GLN A 425 -13.15 13.15 7.86
CA GLN A 425 -14.26 13.97 8.37
C GLN A 425 -14.31 14.01 9.91
N THR A 426 -13.39 13.33 10.59
CA THR A 426 -13.31 13.31 12.05
C THR A 426 -12.58 14.55 12.60
N ARG A 427 -12.57 14.69 13.94
CA ARG A 427 -12.06 15.84 14.69
C ARG A 427 -10.73 16.37 14.19
N MET A 428 -9.68 15.53 14.15
CA MET A 428 -8.33 15.99 13.84
C MET A 428 -8.18 16.46 12.38
N TRP A 429 -8.93 15.89 11.45
CA TRP A 429 -8.84 16.24 10.04
C TRP A 429 -9.51 17.58 9.75
N LYS A 430 -10.59 17.92 10.48
CA LYS A 430 -11.18 19.27 10.47
C LYS A 430 -10.28 20.32 11.13
N VAL A 431 -9.49 19.93 12.12
CA VAL A 431 -8.41 20.79 12.64
C VAL A 431 -7.35 21.00 11.57
N GLY A 432 -6.94 19.94 10.87
CA GLY A 432 -5.97 20.01 9.78
C GLY A 432 -6.37 20.95 8.65
N GLU A 433 -7.65 21.00 8.27
CA GLU A 433 -8.18 21.99 7.32
C GLU A 433 -7.91 23.43 7.79
N ARG A 434 -8.16 23.74 9.08
CA ARG A 434 -7.90 25.07 9.66
C ARG A 434 -6.42 25.40 9.75
N VAL A 435 -5.60 24.42 10.15
CA VAL A 435 -4.13 24.58 10.21
C VAL A 435 -3.58 24.92 8.83
N ARG A 436 -3.97 24.16 7.80
CA ARG A 436 -3.48 24.38 6.43
C ARG A 436 -3.98 25.69 5.81
N ALA A 437 -5.18 26.14 6.15
CA ALA A 437 -5.72 27.42 5.66
C ALA A 437 -4.87 28.64 6.07
N HIS A 438 -4.08 28.53 7.15
CA HIS A 438 -3.19 29.59 7.65
C HIS A 438 -1.71 29.22 7.58
N ARG A 439 -1.37 28.09 6.93
CA ARG A 439 0.00 27.60 6.83
C ARG A 439 0.76 28.40 5.74
N PRO A 440 1.94 28.95 6.03
CA PRO A 440 2.81 29.53 5.01
C PRO A 440 3.17 28.50 3.92
N ALA A 441 3.50 28.98 2.72
CA ALA A 441 4.12 28.14 1.71
C ALA A 441 5.45 27.56 2.26
N ASP A 442 5.76 26.32 1.88
CA ASP A 442 7.00 25.60 2.25
C ASP A 442 7.22 25.36 3.76
N ASP A 443 6.18 25.51 4.60
CA ASP A 443 6.24 25.19 6.03
C ASP A 443 6.46 23.68 6.24
N LEU A 444 7.53 23.31 6.95
CA LEU A 444 7.88 21.92 7.25
C LEU A 444 7.28 21.41 8.57
N GLY A 445 6.57 22.26 9.31
CA GLY A 445 6.08 21.93 10.64
C GLY A 445 7.18 21.81 11.70
N PRO A 446 6.78 21.62 12.98
CA PRO A 446 7.72 21.45 14.09
C PRO A 446 8.32 20.04 14.11
N LEU A 447 9.53 19.89 14.66
CA LEU A 447 10.12 18.58 14.98
C LEU A 447 9.78 18.22 16.43
N HIS A 448 8.73 17.44 16.64
CA HIS A 448 8.34 16.97 17.98
C HIS A 448 9.08 15.65 18.34
N PRO A 449 9.92 15.61 19.39
CA PRO A 449 10.78 14.46 19.67
C PRO A 449 10.03 13.15 19.94
N PHE A 450 8.95 13.20 20.73
CA PHE A 450 8.12 12.02 21.01
C PHE A 450 7.49 11.43 19.73
N THR A 451 6.93 12.28 18.86
CA THR A 451 6.36 11.87 17.56
C THR A 451 7.44 11.23 16.69
N ALA A 452 8.63 11.83 16.63
CA ALA A 452 9.76 11.27 15.89
C ALA A 452 10.14 9.88 16.40
N GLY A 453 10.18 9.69 17.72
CA GLY A 453 10.47 8.38 18.33
C GLY A 453 9.45 7.30 17.95
N VAL A 454 8.15 7.60 17.98
CA VAL A 454 7.11 6.64 17.57
C VAL A 454 7.18 6.31 16.08
N TYR A 455 7.33 7.32 15.21
CA TYR A 455 7.38 7.12 13.76
C TYR A 455 8.62 6.33 13.31
N VAL A 456 9.79 6.68 13.85
CA VAL A 456 11.03 5.96 13.54
C VAL A 456 11.02 4.54 14.13
N ALA A 457 10.38 4.32 15.27
CA ALA A 457 10.18 2.95 15.80
C ALA A 457 9.31 2.09 14.89
N LEU A 458 8.20 2.64 14.38
CA LEU A 458 7.34 1.96 13.42
C LEU A 458 8.09 1.64 12.12
N MET A 459 8.86 2.60 11.59
CA MET A 459 9.68 2.41 10.38
C MET A 459 10.72 1.31 10.57
N MET A 460 11.45 1.32 11.69
CA MET A 460 12.46 0.31 12.01
C MET A 460 11.86 -1.07 12.31
N ALA A 461 10.68 -1.14 12.93
CA ALA A 461 9.95 -2.38 13.13
C ALA A 461 9.54 -3.00 11.79
N GLN A 462 9.08 -2.19 10.83
CA GLN A 462 8.72 -2.65 9.49
C GLN A 462 9.94 -3.19 8.73
N ILE A 463 11.05 -2.46 8.77
CA ILE A 463 12.33 -2.87 8.18
C ILE A 463 12.76 -4.24 8.72
N GLU A 464 12.68 -4.45 10.04
CA GLU A 464 13.11 -5.70 10.66
C GLU A 464 12.20 -6.88 10.30
N ILE A 465 10.88 -6.66 10.20
CA ILE A 465 9.95 -7.70 9.73
C ILE A 465 10.31 -8.13 8.31
N LEU A 466 10.42 -7.20 7.35
CA LEU A 466 10.75 -7.55 5.97
C LEU A 466 12.14 -8.20 5.85
N ARG A 467 13.13 -7.72 6.62
CA ARG A 467 14.46 -8.32 6.69
C ARG A 467 14.40 -9.76 7.16
N LYS A 468 13.68 -10.04 8.26
CA LYS A 468 13.52 -11.40 8.80
C LYS A 468 12.69 -12.30 7.88
N LYS A 469 11.85 -11.73 7.03
CA LYS A 469 11.08 -12.44 6.00
C LYS A 469 11.84 -12.67 4.70
N GLY A 470 13.05 -12.15 4.57
CA GLY A 470 13.98 -12.46 3.48
C GLY A 470 13.85 -11.56 2.25
N HIS A 471 13.28 -10.36 2.39
CA HIS A 471 13.24 -9.36 1.33
C HIS A 471 14.64 -8.75 1.08
N SER A 472 14.89 -8.26 -0.14
CA SER A 472 16.13 -7.54 -0.47
C SER A 472 16.16 -6.15 0.18
N PHE A 473 17.33 -5.56 0.35
CA PHE A 473 17.44 -4.22 0.95
C PHE A 473 16.81 -3.17 0.05
N SER A 474 16.94 -3.26 -1.28
CA SER A 474 16.29 -2.31 -2.19
C SER A 474 14.78 -2.33 -2.02
N GLU A 475 14.17 -3.51 -1.89
CA GLU A 475 12.73 -3.65 -1.66
C GLU A 475 12.35 -3.10 -0.27
N ILE A 476 13.07 -3.50 0.79
CA ILE A 476 12.82 -3.01 2.16
C ILE A 476 12.86 -1.48 2.24
N ILE A 477 13.89 -0.86 1.66
CA ILE A 477 14.11 0.59 1.72
C ILE A 477 13.03 1.33 0.94
N ASN A 478 12.66 0.85 -0.25
CA ASN A 478 11.60 1.50 -1.02
C ASN A 478 10.24 1.38 -0.33
N GLU A 479 9.90 0.21 0.19
CA GLU A 479 8.59 -0.11 0.81
C GLU A 479 8.42 0.42 2.24
N SER A 480 9.51 0.84 2.88
CA SER A 480 9.47 1.28 4.29
C SER A 480 9.97 2.70 4.52
N VAL A 481 10.72 3.26 3.57
CA VAL A 481 11.39 4.55 3.73
C VAL A 481 11.09 5.47 2.55
N ILE A 482 11.61 5.16 1.36
CA ILE A 482 11.59 6.08 0.21
C ILE A 482 10.17 6.38 -0.23
N GLU A 483 9.31 5.37 -0.42
CA GLU A 483 7.95 5.61 -0.88
C GLU A 483 7.16 6.47 0.11
N ALA A 484 7.34 6.24 1.41
CA ALA A 484 6.70 7.04 2.44
C ALA A 484 7.09 8.52 2.31
N VAL A 485 8.39 8.82 2.28
CA VAL A 485 8.88 10.21 2.40
C VAL A 485 8.93 10.98 1.08
N ASP A 486 9.10 10.29 -0.05
CA ASP A 486 9.28 10.92 -1.37
C ASP A 486 8.03 10.84 -2.26
N SER A 487 7.07 9.98 -1.94
CA SER A 487 5.82 9.84 -2.72
C SER A 487 4.57 10.10 -1.90
N LEU A 488 4.39 9.45 -0.75
CA LEU A 488 3.08 9.42 -0.06
C LEU A 488 2.86 10.58 0.92
N ASN A 489 3.79 10.78 1.85
CA ASN A 489 3.69 11.83 2.88
C ASN A 489 3.49 13.24 2.30
N PRO A 490 4.09 13.64 1.16
CA PRO A 490 3.80 14.93 0.54
C PRO A 490 2.30 15.16 0.24
N PHE A 491 1.53 14.12 -0.09
CA PHE A 491 0.08 14.25 -0.30
C PHE A 491 -0.67 14.44 1.02
N MET A 492 -0.26 13.74 2.09
CA MET A 492 -0.83 13.98 3.42
C MET A 492 -0.51 15.39 3.91
N HIS A 493 0.72 15.87 3.67
CA HIS A 493 1.12 17.23 3.98
C HIS A 493 0.28 18.26 3.21
N ALA A 494 -0.01 18.00 1.93
CA ALA A 494 -0.79 18.90 1.09
C ALA A 494 -2.24 19.03 1.57
N ARG A 495 -2.94 17.91 1.82
CA ARG A 495 -4.41 17.92 2.03
C ARG A 495 -4.95 16.91 3.07
N GLY A 496 -4.08 16.34 3.91
CA GLY A 496 -4.47 15.38 4.95
C GLY A 496 -4.60 13.95 4.44
N VAL A 497 -4.95 13.03 5.36
CA VAL A 497 -4.82 11.57 5.13
C VAL A 497 -5.59 11.05 3.92
N SER A 498 -6.80 11.54 3.67
CA SER A 498 -7.62 11.10 2.53
C SER A 498 -6.92 11.41 1.20
N PHE A 499 -6.23 12.54 1.09
CA PHE A 499 -5.53 12.90 -0.14
C PHE A 499 -4.33 12.00 -0.42
N MET A 500 -3.73 11.40 0.61
CA MET A 500 -2.71 10.36 0.45
C MET A 500 -3.36 9.00 0.16
N VAL A 501 -4.22 8.52 1.07
CA VAL A 501 -4.79 7.18 1.05
C VAL A 501 -5.69 6.95 -0.17
N ASP A 502 -6.60 7.88 -0.46
CA ASP A 502 -7.60 7.66 -1.50
C ASP A 502 -7.07 7.88 -2.92
N ASN A 503 -5.86 8.44 -3.07
CA ASN A 503 -5.13 8.47 -4.35
C ASN A 503 -4.44 7.14 -4.70
N CYS A 504 -4.23 6.26 -3.72
CA CYS A 504 -3.64 4.93 -3.93
C CYS A 504 -4.64 3.91 -4.53
N SER A 505 -4.23 2.65 -4.64
CA SER A 505 -5.03 1.55 -5.19
C SER A 505 -6.27 1.23 -4.32
N THR A 506 -7.20 0.42 -4.83
CA THR A 506 -8.34 -0.03 -4.01
C THR A 506 -7.88 -0.94 -2.86
N THR A 507 -6.87 -1.77 -3.11
CA THR A 507 -6.24 -2.67 -2.13
C THR A 507 -5.60 -1.86 -1.00
N ALA A 508 -4.86 -0.80 -1.35
CA ALA A 508 -4.27 0.17 -0.42
C ALA A 508 -5.30 0.84 0.47
N ARG A 509 -6.37 1.34 -0.15
CA ARG A 509 -7.45 2.05 0.54
C ARG A 509 -8.20 1.16 1.52
N LEU A 510 -8.44 -0.09 1.16
CA LEU A 510 -9.03 -1.10 2.04
C LEU A 510 -8.07 -1.49 3.16
N GLY A 511 -6.80 -1.72 2.84
CA GLY A 511 -5.75 -2.06 3.78
C GLY A 511 -5.58 -0.99 4.86
N SER A 512 -5.39 0.27 4.46
CA SER A 512 -5.30 1.41 5.39
C SER A 512 -6.51 1.47 6.34
N ARG A 513 -7.74 1.33 5.82
CA ARG A 513 -8.97 1.35 6.62
C ARG A 513 -9.11 0.17 7.58
N LYS A 514 -8.61 -1.01 7.21
CA LYS A 514 -8.62 -2.21 8.07
C LYS A 514 -7.58 -2.12 9.18
N TRP A 515 -6.37 -1.65 8.86
CA TRP A 515 -5.21 -1.80 9.73
C TRP A 515 -4.85 -0.53 10.52
N ALA A 516 -5.20 0.67 10.07
CA ALA A 516 -4.97 1.91 10.84
C ALA A 516 -5.55 1.85 12.27
N PRO A 517 -6.79 1.36 12.49
CA PRO A 517 -7.32 1.22 13.85
C PRO A 517 -6.50 0.28 14.74
N ARG A 518 -5.84 -0.74 14.17
CA ARG A 518 -5.01 -1.69 14.93
C ARG A 518 -3.78 -1.01 15.50
N PHE A 519 -3.13 -0.16 14.72
CA PHE A 519 -1.96 0.62 15.17
C PHE A 519 -2.35 1.70 16.19
N ASP A 520 -3.49 2.37 16.01
CA ASP A 520 -4.01 3.30 17.01
C ASP A 520 -4.20 2.62 18.37
N TYR A 521 -4.91 1.48 18.36
CA TYR A 521 -5.23 0.74 19.57
C TYR A 521 -3.99 0.17 20.24
N ILE A 522 -3.06 -0.45 19.49
CA ILE A 522 -1.87 -1.07 20.10
C ILE A 522 -0.95 -0.03 20.74
N LEU A 523 -0.79 1.14 20.11
CA LEU A 523 -0.02 2.25 20.66
C LEU A 523 -0.66 2.78 21.94
N THR A 524 -1.97 3.00 21.91
CA THR A 524 -2.71 3.51 23.07
C THR A 524 -2.72 2.52 24.24
N GLN A 525 -2.90 1.23 23.96
CA GLN A 525 -3.04 0.20 25.00
C GLN A 525 -1.70 -0.22 25.61
N GLN A 526 -0.61 -0.19 24.83
CA GLN A 526 0.68 -0.71 25.25
C GLN A 526 1.76 0.37 25.31
N ALA A 527 2.07 1.01 24.18
CA ALA A 527 3.19 1.94 24.10
C ALA A 527 3.00 3.15 25.02
N PHE A 528 1.85 3.82 24.94
CA PHE A 528 1.57 5.00 25.76
C PHE A 528 1.44 4.65 27.24
N VAL A 529 0.85 3.49 27.56
CA VAL A 529 0.80 2.98 28.94
C VAL A 529 2.20 2.72 29.50
N ALA A 530 3.12 2.19 28.70
CA ALA A 530 4.50 1.96 29.12
C ALA A 530 5.23 3.28 29.40
N VAL A 531 5.04 4.29 28.54
CA VAL A 531 5.56 5.65 28.75
C VAL A 531 4.99 6.27 30.02
N ASP A 532 3.67 6.21 30.24
CA ASP A 532 3.00 6.79 31.41
C ASP A 532 3.42 6.11 32.72
N LYS A 533 3.81 4.84 32.65
CA LYS A 533 4.38 4.09 33.78
C LYS A 533 5.87 4.34 33.98
N ASN A 534 6.50 5.20 33.18
CA ASN A 534 7.95 5.43 33.16
C ASN A 534 8.74 4.11 33.06
N ALA A 535 8.31 3.22 32.15
CA ALA A 535 9.00 1.96 31.91
C ALA A 535 10.48 2.22 31.57
N ALA A 536 11.35 1.33 32.03
CA ALA A 536 12.78 1.45 31.75
C ALA A 536 13.05 1.42 30.24
N ILE A 537 13.90 2.34 29.78
CA ILE A 537 14.31 2.40 28.39
C ILE A 537 15.13 1.17 28.04
N ASN A 538 14.75 0.47 26.98
CA ASN A 538 15.47 -0.67 26.45
C ASN A 538 16.74 -0.20 25.71
N GLN A 539 17.88 -0.30 26.40
CA GLN A 539 19.18 0.15 25.87
C GLN A 539 19.65 -0.67 24.67
N ASP A 540 19.36 -1.97 24.62
CA ASP A 540 19.74 -2.82 23.50
C ASP A 540 19.03 -2.39 22.23
N LEU A 541 17.74 -2.06 22.35
CA LEU A 541 16.91 -1.62 21.23
C LEU A 541 17.39 -0.27 20.67
N LEU A 542 17.82 0.66 21.53
CA LEU A 542 18.43 1.92 21.09
C LEU A 542 19.81 1.72 20.48
N SER A 543 20.66 0.89 21.10
CA SER A 543 21.97 0.55 20.56
C SER A 543 21.81 -0.07 19.16
N ASN A 544 20.89 -1.01 19.01
CA ASN A 544 20.58 -1.65 17.74
C ASN A 544 20.09 -0.63 16.72
N PHE A 545 19.19 0.29 17.09
CA PHE A 545 18.79 1.38 16.21
C PHE A 545 19.99 2.20 15.72
N LEU A 546 20.84 2.66 16.64
CA LEU A 546 21.97 3.53 16.30
C LEU A 546 23.03 2.83 15.44
N SER A 547 23.19 1.52 15.60
CA SER A 547 24.15 0.71 14.84
C SER A 547 23.54 -0.07 13.67
N ASP A 548 22.25 0.09 13.36
CA ASP A 548 21.59 -0.75 12.36
C ASP A 548 22.21 -0.48 10.97
N PRO A 549 22.64 -1.53 10.23
CA PRO A 549 23.27 -1.34 8.93
C PRO A 549 22.34 -0.76 7.86
N ILE A 550 21.02 -0.68 8.11
CA ILE A 550 20.07 -0.05 7.21
C ILE A 550 20.38 1.41 6.94
N HIS A 551 20.97 2.14 7.90
CA HIS A 551 21.25 3.56 7.72
C HIS A 551 22.25 3.79 6.58
N GLY A 552 23.35 3.04 6.56
CA GLY A 552 24.31 3.09 5.47
C GLY A 552 23.74 2.57 4.13
N ALA A 553 22.81 1.62 4.17
CA ALA A 553 22.12 1.17 2.96
C ALA A 553 21.15 2.24 2.40
N ILE A 554 20.44 2.96 3.26
CA ILE A 554 19.61 4.11 2.88
C ILE A 554 20.47 5.21 2.24
N ASP A 555 21.67 5.48 2.78
CA ASP A 555 22.59 6.46 2.20
C ASP A 555 23.07 6.09 0.79
N VAL A 556 23.22 4.79 0.49
CA VAL A 556 23.52 4.33 -0.87
C VAL A 556 22.30 4.54 -1.77
N CYS A 557 21.10 4.15 -1.33
CA CYS A 557 19.87 4.33 -2.12
C CYS A 557 19.51 5.81 -2.33
N SER A 558 19.80 6.69 -1.38
CA SER A 558 19.53 8.13 -1.47
C SER A 558 20.43 8.81 -2.51
N GLN A 559 21.55 8.21 -2.92
CA GLN A 559 22.35 8.68 -4.06
C GLN A 559 21.74 8.29 -5.42
N LEU A 560 20.71 7.43 -5.43
CA LEU A 560 20.01 6.98 -6.64
C LEU A 560 18.69 7.72 -6.87
N ARG A 561 18.25 8.54 -5.91
CA ARG A 561 16.98 9.26 -5.97
C ARG A 561 17.03 10.37 -7.04
N PRO A 562 15.88 10.82 -7.55
CA PRO A 562 15.77 12.06 -8.30
C PRO A 562 16.38 13.24 -7.54
N THR A 563 17.04 14.14 -8.25
CA THR A 563 17.49 15.43 -7.66
C THR A 563 16.34 16.42 -7.43
N VAL A 564 15.10 15.99 -7.65
CA VAL A 564 13.89 16.82 -7.62
C VAL A 564 12.90 16.22 -6.63
N ASP A 565 12.49 17.03 -5.66
CA ASP A 565 11.41 16.66 -4.75
C ASP A 565 10.06 16.80 -5.47
N ILE A 566 9.11 15.93 -5.12
CA ILE A 566 7.77 16.00 -5.69
C ILE A 566 7.07 17.29 -5.25
N SER A 567 6.53 18.02 -6.22
CA SER A 567 5.69 19.17 -5.94
C SER A 567 4.21 18.76 -6.00
N VAL A 568 3.52 18.80 -4.86
CA VAL A 568 2.09 18.44 -4.75
C VAL A 568 1.28 19.65 -4.29
N PRO A 569 0.75 20.47 -5.23
CA PRO A 569 -0.09 21.61 -4.86
C PRO A 569 -1.48 21.14 -4.38
N PRO A 570 -2.18 21.91 -3.53
CA PRO A 570 -3.52 21.56 -3.06
C PRO A 570 -4.55 21.35 -4.19
N ASP A 571 -4.44 22.12 -5.28
CA ASP A 571 -5.28 22.07 -6.47
C ASP A 571 -4.74 21.12 -7.56
N ALA A 572 -3.89 20.15 -7.19
CA ALA A 572 -3.30 19.20 -8.12
C ALA A 572 -4.33 18.57 -9.08
N ASP A 573 -4.10 18.74 -10.37
CA ASP A 573 -4.93 18.24 -11.48
C ASP A 573 -4.57 16.80 -11.90
N PHE A 574 -3.37 16.34 -11.51
CA PHE A 574 -2.83 15.01 -11.80
C PHE A 574 -3.30 13.91 -10.83
N VAL A 575 -4.12 14.25 -9.83
CA VAL A 575 -4.71 13.29 -8.89
C VAL A 575 -5.97 12.64 -9.45
N ARG A 576 -6.50 11.64 -8.72
CA ARG A 576 -7.78 11.01 -9.08
C ARG A 576 -8.88 12.06 -9.27
N PRO A 577 -9.72 11.95 -10.31
CA PRO A 577 -10.73 12.96 -10.63
C PRO A 577 -11.64 13.33 -9.46
N GLU A 578 -12.07 12.33 -8.68
CA GLU A 578 -12.94 12.51 -7.51
C GLU A 578 -12.28 13.24 -6.33
N LEU A 579 -10.96 13.44 -6.36
CA LEU A 579 -10.18 14.15 -5.34
C LEU A 579 -9.69 15.53 -5.79
N ARG A 580 -9.86 15.88 -7.07
CA ARG A 580 -9.54 17.21 -7.59
C ARG A 580 -10.46 18.23 -6.95
N GLN A 581 -9.90 19.37 -6.55
CA GLN A 581 -10.66 20.54 -6.14
C GLN A 581 -10.40 21.62 -7.17
N SER A 582 -11.46 22.18 -7.76
CA SER A 582 -11.33 23.35 -8.63
C SER A 582 -10.91 24.54 -7.78
N SER A 583 -9.87 25.24 -8.22
CA SER A 583 -9.55 26.59 -7.75
C SER A 583 -10.77 27.47 -8.06
N ASN A 584 -11.50 27.89 -7.02
CA ASN A 584 -12.55 28.90 -7.16
C ASN A 584 -11.95 30.29 -7.25
#